data_AF-A0A6N8A8I0-F1
#
_entry.id   AF-A0A6N8A8I0-F1
#
_cell.length_a   1.000
_cell.length_b   1.000
_cell.length_c   1.000
_cell.angle_alpha   90.00
_cell.angle_beta   90.00
_cell.angle_gamma   90.00
#
_symmetry.space_group_name_H-M   'P 1'
#
loop_
_entity.id
_entity.type
_entity.pdbx_description
1 polymer ?
#
loop_
_entity_poly.entity_id
_entity_poly.type
_entity_poly.pdbx_seq_one_letter_code
_entity_poly.pdbx_strand_id
1 'polypeptide(L)' 'MRISRLILVLAACAGVSACGDTTGEQALLGGGAGAVGAAVLNADPIFGAAVGAAGNVLYCKTQKNCS' A
#
# COMPACT_ATOMS: atom_id res chain seq x y z
N MET A 1 0.28 -22.39 1.99
CA MET A 1 1.16 -21.68 2.95
C MET A 1 2.46 -21.12 2.32
N ARG A 2 3.18 -21.82 1.42
CA ARG A 2 4.45 -21.34 0.84
C ARG A 2 4.30 -20.28 -0.26
N ILE A 3 3.31 -20.46 -1.15
CA ILE A 3 2.99 -19.52 -2.24
C ILE A 3 2.50 -18.17 -1.72
N SER A 4 1.67 -18.16 -0.67
CA SER A 4 1.15 -16.93 -0.06
C SER A 4 2.26 -16.03 0.51
N ARG A 5 3.34 -16.62 1.06
CA ARG A 5 4.52 -15.85 1.51
C ARG A 5 5.30 -15.22 0.37
N LEU A 6 5.45 -15.92 -0.75
CA LEU A 6 6.11 -15.37 -1.95
C LEU A 6 5.33 -14.20 -2.54
N ILE A 7 4.00 -14.30 -2.57
CA ILE A 7 3.13 -13.21 -3.03
C ILE A 7 3.25 -11.98 -2.12
N LEU A 8 3.32 -12.18 -0.80
CA LEU A 8 3.46 -11.09 0.16
C LEU A 8 4.82 -10.38 0.04
N VAL A 9 5.90 -11.15 -0.20
CA VAL A 9 7.24 -10.59 -0.45
C VAL A 9 7.27 -9.84 -1.78
N LEU A 10 6.69 -10.39 -2.85
CA LEU A 10 6.59 -9.69 -4.13
C LEU A 10 5.73 -8.42 -4.02
N ALA A 11 4.60 -8.48 -3.28
CA ALA A 11 3.74 -7.34 -3.03
C ALA A 11 4.46 -6.27 -2.20
N ALA A 12 5.29 -6.66 -1.23
CA ALA A 12 6.12 -5.74 -0.48
C ALA A 12 7.19 -5.08 -1.37
N CYS A 13 7.91 -5.85 -2.19
CA CYS A 13 8.88 -5.29 -3.13
C CYS A 13 8.21 -4.37 -4.18
N ALA A 14 7.07 -4.78 -4.72
CA ALA A 14 6.30 -4.00 -5.68
C ALA A 14 5.75 -2.72 -5.04
N GLY A 15 5.23 -2.80 -3.82
CA GLY A 15 4.72 -1.66 -3.04
C GLY A 15 5.81 -0.63 -2.73
N VAL A 16 7.04 -1.06 -2.46
CA VAL A 16 8.18 -0.14 -2.29
C VAL A 16 8.53 0.57 -3.60
N SER A 17 8.47 -0.12 -4.74
CA SER A 17 8.71 0.50 -6.05
C SER A 17 7.53 1.39 -6.53
N ALA A 18 6.30 1.06 -6.16
CA ALA A 18 5.08 1.73 -6.60
C ALA A 18 4.70 2.87 -5.64
N CYS A 19 5.48 3.96 -5.64
CA CYS A 19 4.88 5.21 -5.18
C CYS A 19 3.94 5.77 -6.23
N GLY A 20 4.26 5.65 -7.51
CA GLY A 20 3.61 6.48 -8.51
C GLY A 20 4.11 7.92 -8.43
N ASP A 21 4.00 8.62 -9.54
CA ASP A 21 4.61 9.94 -9.74
C ASP A 21 3.86 11.05 -9.02
N THR A 22 2.57 10.86 -8.74
CA THR A 22 1.70 11.89 -8.16
C THR A 22 1.10 11.47 -6.81
N THR A 23 0.79 12.46 -5.96
CA THR A 23 0.12 12.22 -4.66
C THR A 23 -1.22 11.49 -4.82
N GLY A 24 -1.94 11.74 -5.92
CA GLY A 24 -3.21 11.08 -6.22
C GLY A 24 -3.02 9.59 -6.51
N GLU A 25 -2.03 9.24 -7.32
CA GLU A 25 -1.67 7.83 -7.56
C GLU A 25 -1.18 7.15 -6.29
N GLN A 26 -0.37 7.82 -5.47
CA GLN A 26 0.08 7.29 -4.18
C GLN A 26 -1.10 6.96 -3.27
N ALA A 27 -2.08 7.87 -3.18
CA ALA A 27 -3.27 7.66 -2.37
C ALA A 27 -4.16 6.55 -2.94
N LEU A 28 -4.32 6.46 -4.26
CA LEU A 28 -5.12 5.42 -4.92
C LEU A 28 -4.49 4.04 -4.77
N LEU A 29 -3.18 3.93 -4.95
CA LEU A 29 -2.42 2.68 -4.79
C LEU A 29 -2.42 2.21 -3.33
N GLY A 30 -2.10 3.11 -2.41
CA GLY A 30 -2.11 2.83 -0.96
C GLY A 30 -3.49 2.52 -0.44
N GLY A 31 -4.49 3.30 -0.87
CA GLY A 31 -5.87 3.13 -0.45
C GLY A 31 -6.50 1.87 -1.05
N GLY A 32 -6.24 1.56 -2.32
CA GLY A 32 -6.68 0.32 -2.94
C GLY A 32 -6.09 -0.91 -2.24
N ALA A 33 -4.77 -0.90 -1.99
CA ALA A 33 -4.12 -1.98 -1.26
C ALA A 33 -4.63 -2.10 0.20
N GLY A 34 -4.83 -0.98 0.88
CA GLY A 34 -5.38 -0.94 2.23
C GLY A 34 -6.84 -1.40 2.33
N ALA A 35 -7.67 -1.04 1.36
CA ALA A 35 -9.06 -1.48 1.28
C ALA A 35 -9.16 -2.99 1.07
N VAL A 36 -8.38 -3.52 0.11
CA VAL A 36 -8.34 -4.96 -0.17
C VAL A 36 -7.77 -5.73 1.02
N GLY A 37 -6.71 -5.22 1.64
CA GLY A 37 -6.13 -5.80 2.86
C GLY A 37 -7.14 -5.85 4.01
N ALA A 38 -7.86 -4.77 4.26
CA ALA A 38 -8.91 -4.73 5.28
C ALA A 38 -10.06 -5.68 4.96
N ALA A 39 -10.50 -5.76 3.70
CA ALA A 39 -11.54 -6.70 3.28
C ALA A 39 -11.13 -8.17 3.50
N VAL A 40 -9.88 -8.53 3.17
CA VAL A 40 -9.35 -9.88 3.44
C VAL A 40 -9.31 -10.18 4.95
N LEU A 41 -9.00 -9.17 5.77
CA LEU A 41 -8.95 -9.27 7.22
C LEU A 41 -10.33 -9.17 7.90
N ASN A 42 -11.43 -9.07 7.14
CA ASN A 42 -12.78 -8.77 7.66
C ASN A 42 -12.82 -7.52 8.56
N ALA A 43 -11.97 -6.53 8.26
CA ALA A 43 -11.94 -5.21 8.88
C ALA A 43 -12.68 -4.19 8.00
N ASP A 44 -12.89 -2.98 8.53
CA ASP A 44 -13.58 -1.92 7.80
C ASP A 44 -12.76 -1.46 6.56
N PRO A 45 -13.29 -1.64 5.34
CA PRO A 45 -12.54 -1.36 4.12
C PRO A 45 -12.35 0.13 3.87
N ILE A 46 -13.26 1.00 4.35
CA ILE A 46 -13.13 2.45 4.23
C ILE A 46 -11.97 2.93 5.11
N PHE A 47 -11.92 2.44 6.35
CA PHE A 47 -10.82 2.71 7.27
C PHE A 47 -9.50 2.17 6.74
N GLY A 48 -9.50 0.93 6.23
CA GLY A 48 -8.33 0.34 5.57
C GLY A 48 -7.84 1.16 4.38
N ALA A 49 -8.76 1.65 3.55
CA ALA A 49 -8.43 2.53 2.43
C ALA A 49 -7.85 3.86 2.89
N ALA A 50 -8.45 4.49 3.90
CA ALA A 50 -7.98 5.77 4.41
C ALA A 50 -6.58 5.66 5.02
N VAL A 51 -6.36 4.66 5.87
CA VAL A 51 -5.06 4.40 6.51
C VAL A 51 -4.02 3.98 5.47
N GLY A 52 -4.38 3.12 4.51
CA GLY A 52 -3.49 2.69 3.44
C GLY A 52 -3.09 3.83 2.50
N ALA A 53 -4.02 4.70 2.13
CA ALA A 53 -3.75 5.88 1.29
C ALA A 53 -2.82 6.86 2.02
N ALA A 54 -3.13 7.21 3.26
CA ALA A 54 -2.32 8.12 4.06
C ALA A 54 -0.92 7.52 4.32
N GLY A 55 -0.87 6.23 4.69
CA GLY A 55 0.37 5.51 4.92
C GLY A 55 1.26 5.45 3.69
N ASN A 56 0.71 5.19 2.50
CA ASN A 56 1.48 5.15 1.26
C ASN A 56 1.98 6.53 0.86
N VAL A 57 1.14 7.59 0.93
CA VAL A 57 1.59 8.97 0.63
C VAL A 57 2.69 9.42 1.58
N LEU A 58 2.55 9.15 2.89
CA LEU A 58 3.57 9.49 3.88
C LEU A 58 4.86 8.70 3.65
N TYR A 59 4.75 7.38 3.44
CA TYR A 59 5.91 6.53 3.14
C TYR A 59 6.62 7.03 1.89
N CYS A 60 5.88 7.35 0.84
CA CYS A 60 6.43 7.86 -0.41
C CYS A 60 7.12 9.21 -0.26
N LYS A 61 6.52 10.17 0.46
CA LYS A 61 7.15 11.47 0.69
C LYS A 61 8.33 11.43 1.65
N THR A 62 8.28 10.57 2.67
CA THR A 62 9.29 10.55 3.74
C THR A 62 10.44 9.60 3.41
N GLN A 63 10.19 8.47 2.76
CA GLN A 63 11.20 7.43 2.49
C GLN A 63 11.74 7.45 1.06
N LYS A 64 11.03 8.00 0.06
CA LYS A 64 11.60 8.19 -1.30
C LYS A 64 12.53 9.39 -1.46
N ASN A 65 12.86 10.08 -0.36
CA ASN A 65 14.15 10.77 -0.27
C ASN A 65 15.27 9.72 -0.12
N CYS A 66 15.45 8.88 -1.13
CA CYS A 66 16.76 8.28 -1.39
C CYS A 66 17.55 9.35 -2.14
N SER A 67 18.17 10.25 -1.39
CA SER A 67 19.26 11.12 -1.85
C SER A 67 20.53 10.31 -2.03
#